data_AF-T2J1P1-F1
#
_entry.id   AF-T2J1P1-F1
#
_cell.length_a   1.000
_cell.length_b   1.000
_cell.length_c   1.000
_cell.angle_alpha   90.00
_cell.angle_beta   90.00
_cell.angle_gamma   90.00
#
_symmetry.space_group_name_H-M   'P 1'
#
loop_
_entity.id
_entity.type
_entity.pdbx_description
1 polymer ?
#
loop_
_entity_poly.entity_id
_entity_poly.type
_entity_poly.pdbx_seq_one_letter_code
_entity_poly.pdbx_strand_id
1 'polypeptide(L)'
;MEAEQGTVDSFLRAINLVEALPSDHPLRNEINRNVEEWAVAILDIAENEFQRGKLEGAIETARRVPENVQVYGLIEERIEKWRSIWGEGEEIFAKVEEELRKSNWNFAFREAVNLLSVSNKYWATTRYDDTVNKIQLAQEESRRLDDAYRVLRRGGIDNWLKAIADAEEISSESYAYQEAQNLIADAKEKISDHIDGLIDARRWSSLSDVVNQLPDSLALSEEIADWRTMASAGLDAQTGTVENLEIAILGLEEIDEDRPLYQEAQDLISRFKLEVQDVTNLQEARNLASGGSIDDLNAAIATAEMVPSRNPRYQEARQEITQWTTTIQLREDQPILDQARSSAAGGSLSDLRQAIAQAQSIGSGRTLHNEAQKEIRKWRVTIQRKEDQPILNQAIALGAGKDYDAAISAARQIGSGRVLYQEAQNNINKWQREIRAQKNLQEAYLIAQPQTPQSLVSAISVVRKIPSSTDVSYRAKQALDRWSFQLLSMAQRMANRSLLPEAVKLAKMIPRDSAAYGSAQTQIKAWNKSLRPAKPQIPPSLVPENQFVPILDTEGSDNTP
;
A
#
# COMPACT_ATOMS: atom_id res chain seq x y z
N MET A 1 94.64 40.46 -31.84
CA MET A 1 93.53 41.15 -32.52
C MET A 1 92.42 40.20 -32.96
N GLU A 2 92.63 39.20 -33.84
CA GLU A 2 91.51 38.31 -34.25
C GLU A 2 90.86 37.55 -33.08
N ALA A 3 91.62 36.86 -32.22
CA ALA A 3 91.07 36.11 -31.09
C ALA A 3 90.48 36.97 -29.94
N GLU A 4 90.72 38.29 -29.92
CA GLU A 4 90.29 39.18 -28.83
C GLU A 4 88.77 39.44 -28.83
N GLN A 5 88.08 39.13 -29.93
CA GLN A 5 86.63 39.33 -30.06
C GLN A 5 85.80 38.27 -29.31
N GLY A 6 86.41 37.15 -28.87
CA GLY A 6 85.76 36.17 -27.99
C GLY A 6 84.60 35.39 -28.60
N THR A 7 84.49 35.33 -29.93
CA THR A 7 83.44 34.61 -30.66
C THR A 7 83.98 33.35 -31.34
N VAL A 8 83.10 32.38 -31.63
CA VAL A 8 83.48 31.15 -32.36
C VAL A 8 84.18 31.50 -33.67
N ASP A 9 83.61 32.40 -34.47
CA ASP A 9 84.19 32.80 -35.76
C ASP A 9 85.55 33.47 -35.61
N SER A 10 85.75 34.28 -34.56
CA SER A 10 87.00 34.97 -34.32
C SER A 10 88.11 34.04 -33.85
N PHE A 11 87.77 33.04 -33.03
CA PHE A 11 88.70 31.98 -32.63
C PHE A 11 89.07 31.09 -33.82
N LEU A 12 88.10 30.71 -34.66
CA LEU A 12 88.37 29.91 -35.87
C LEU A 12 89.28 30.64 -36.87
N ARG A 13 89.06 31.96 -37.09
CA ARG A 13 89.96 32.78 -37.92
C ARG A 13 91.37 32.81 -37.36
N ALA A 14 91.51 32.96 -36.04
CA ALA A 14 92.81 32.96 -35.38
C ALA A 14 93.53 31.60 -35.50
N ILE A 15 92.82 30.48 -35.28
CA ILE A 15 93.33 29.11 -35.44
C ILE A 15 93.81 28.89 -36.89
N ASN A 16 92.99 29.22 -37.88
CA ASN A 16 93.33 29.03 -39.29
C ASN A 16 94.56 29.86 -39.72
N LEU A 17 94.71 31.06 -39.17
CA LEU A 17 95.85 31.94 -39.48
C LEU A 17 97.17 31.37 -38.98
N VAL A 18 97.18 30.81 -37.75
CA VAL A 18 98.42 30.29 -37.14
C VAL A 18 98.74 28.86 -37.59
N GLU A 19 97.73 28.05 -37.93
CA GLU A 19 97.93 26.69 -38.46
C GLU A 19 98.36 26.66 -39.93
N ALA A 20 98.26 27.77 -40.65
CA ALA A 20 98.84 27.93 -41.98
C ALA A 20 100.39 27.97 -41.97
N LEU A 21 101.01 28.11 -40.78
CA LEU A 21 102.47 28.16 -40.62
C LEU A 21 103.09 26.75 -40.59
N PRO A 22 104.31 26.56 -41.12
CA PRO A 22 105.00 25.27 -41.14
C PRO A 22 105.16 24.61 -39.76
N SER A 23 105.22 23.29 -39.74
CA SER A 23 105.38 22.50 -38.50
C SER A 23 106.75 22.68 -37.82
N ASP A 24 107.76 23.19 -38.53
CA ASP A 24 109.10 23.52 -38.03
C ASP A 24 109.26 24.99 -37.60
N HIS A 25 108.17 25.76 -37.53
CA HIS A 25 108.19 27.16 -37.14
C HIS A 25 108.81 27.36 -35.73
N PRO A 26 109.71 28.34 -35.52
CA PRO A 26 110.40 28.54 -34.23
C PRO A 26 109.48 28.72 -33.01
N LEU A 27 108.25 29.20 -33.24
CA LEU A 27 107.23 29.42 -32.20
C LEU A 27 106.15 28.33 -32.17
N ARG A 28 106.37 27.13 -32.74
CA ARG A 28 105.33 26.08 -32.86
C ARG A 28 104.69 25.70 -31.52
N ASN A 29 105.47 25.66 -30.44
CA ASN A 29 104.96 25.36 -29.09
C ASN A 29 103.96 26.42 -28.61
N GLU A 30 104.23 27.71 -28.88
CA GLU A 30 103.35 28.82 -28.51
C GLU A 30 102.10 28.86 -29.39
N ILE A 31 102.25 28.54 -30.68
CA ILE A 31 101.11 28.38 -31.62
C ILE A 31 100.17 27.28 -31.13
N ASN A 32 100.70 26.08 -30.83
CA ASN A 32 99.89 24.96 -30.36
C ASN A 32 99.16 25.31 -29.05
N ARG A 33 99.84 25.99 -28.11
CA ARG A 33 99.22 26.46 -26.86
C ARG A 33 98.07 27.45 -27.12
N ASN A 34 98.26 28.42 -28.02
CA ASN A 34 97.20 29.38 -28.35
C ASN A 34 96.01 28.71 -29.07
N VAL A 35 96.29 27.77 -29.98
CA VAL A 35 95.25 26.97 -30.66
C VAL A 35 94.47 26.13 -29.66
N GLU A 36 95.14 25.53 -28.67
CA GLU A 36 94.50 24.82 -27.56
C GLU A 36 93.62 25.75 -26.71
N GLU A 37 94.12 26.92 -26.31
CA GLU A 37 93.35 27.92 -25.56
C GLU A 37 92.10 28.38 -26.34
N TRP A 38 92.21 28.61 -27.65
CA TRP A 38 91.08 29.01 -28.50
C TRP A 38 90.09 27.88 -28.77
N ALA A 39 90.57 26.64 -28.95
CA ALA A 39 89.70 25.48 -29.08
C ALA A 39 88.91 25.22 -27.79
N VAL A 40 89.55 25.35 -26.63
CA VAL A 40 88.87 25.29 -25.32
C VAL A 40 87.83 26.39 -25.19
N ALA A 41 88.13 27.63 -25.62
CA ALA A 41 87.14 28.71 -25.63
C ALA A 41 85.94 28.43 -26.54
N ILE A 42 86.15 27.81 -27.71
CA ILE A 42 85.04 27.34 -28.58
C ILE A 42 84.23 26.23 -27.88
N LEU A 43 84.90 25.28 -27.21
CA LEU A 43 84.22 24.24 -26.43
C LEU A 43 83.42 24.82 -25.26
N ASP A 44 83.86 25.90 -24.62
CA ASP A 44 83.11 26.57 -23.54
C ASP A 44 81.85 27.28 -24.07
N ILE A 45 81.91 27.83 -25.29
CA ILE A 45 80.73 28.39 -25.96
C ILE A 45 79.74 27.27 -26.29
N ALA A 46 80.22 26.17 -26.88
CA ALA A 46 79.41 25.00 -27.18
C ALA A 46 78.84 24.35 -25.91
N GLU A 47 79.60 24.31 -24.80
CA GLU A 47 79.12 23.85 -23.50
C GLU A 47 77.91 24.69 -23.04
N ASN A 48 77.92 26.00 -23.23
CA ASN A 48 76.76 26.83 -22.91
C ASN A 48 75.53 26.46 -23.76
N GLU A 49 75.72 26.17 -25.05
CA GLU A 49 74.63 25.68 -25.92
C GLU A 49 74.08 24.33 -25.45
N PHE A 50 74.96 23.39 -25.10
CA PHE A 50 74.60 22.09 -24.54
C PHE A 50 73.79 22.27 -23.25
N GLN A 51 74.28 23.09 -22.32
CA GLN A 51 73.62 23.38 -21.04
C GLN A 51 72.26 24.08 -21.23
N ARG A 52 72.00 24.71 -22.39
CA ARG A 52 70.71 25.31 -22.77
C ARG A 52 69.77 24.35 -23.52
N GLY A 53 70.14 23.07 -23.64
CA GLY A 53 69.31 22.05 -24.30
C GLY A 53 69.54 21.94 -25.80
N LYS A 54 70.62 22.53 -26.33
CA LYS A 54 70.95 22.51 -27.77
C LYS A 54 72.14 21.60 -28.02
N LEU A 55 72.00 20.29 -27.76
CA LEU A 55 73.07 19.32 -27.96
C LEU A 55 73.61 19.37 -29.40
N GLU A 56 72.74 19.35 -30.39
CA GLU A 56 73.11 19.29 -31.81
C GLU A 56 73.84 20.56 -32.24
N GLY A 57 73.39 21.72 -31.74
CA GLY A 57 74.08 22.99 -31.94
C GLY A 57 75.46 23.02 -31.27
N ALA A 58 75.59 22.50 -30.05
CA ALA A 58 76.87 22.40 -29.35
C ALA A 58 77.86 21.50 -30.09
N ILE A 59 77.39 20.35 -30.60
CA ILE A 59 78.21 19.43 -31.40
C ILE A 59 78.63 20.10 -32.71
N GLU A 60 77.72 20.79 -33.40
CA GLU A 60 78.04 21.54 -34.61
C GLU A 60 79.11 22.59 -34.33
N THR A 61 78.93 23.42 -33.31
CA THR A 61 79.89 24.46 -32.89
C THR A 61 81.27 23.88 -32.58
N ALA A 62 81.33 22.77 -31.83
CA ALA A 62 82.58 22.09 -31.47
C ALA A 62 83.32 21.52 -32.70
N ARG A 63 82.58 20.95 -33.66
CA ARG A 63 83.14 20.36 -34.89
C ARG A 63 83.64 21.37 -35.91
N ARG A 64 83.40 22.67 -35.71
CA ARG A 64 83.95 23.71 -36.58
C ARG A 64 85.46 23.90 -36.40
N VAL A 65 86.04 23.41 -35.30
CA VAL A 65 87.49 23.40 -35.11
C VAL A 65 88.13 22.41 -36.10
N PRO A 66 89.21 22.77 -36.81
CA PRO A 66 89.82 21.90 -37.81
C PRO A 66 90.36 20.57 -37.22
N GLU A 67 90.20 19.46 -37.93
CA GLU A 67 90.63 18.11 -37.49
C GLU A 67 92.16 17.95 -37.35
N ASN A 68 92.93 18.80 -38.03
CA ASN A 68 94.38 18.73 -38.10
C ASN A 68 95.10 19.38 -36.89
N VAL A 69 94.36 19.96 -35.94
CA VAL A 69 94.95 20.55 -34.73
C VAL A 69 95.23 19.48 -33.68
N GLN A 70 96.30 19.65 -32.90
CA GLN A 70 96.71 18.68 -31.88
C GLN A 70 95.64 18.47 -30.78
N VAL A 71 94.84 19.49 -30.49
CA VAL A 71 93.79 19.50 -29.46
C VAL A 71 92.49 18.80 -29.92
N TYR A 72 92.39 18.33 -31.17
CA TYR A 72 91.14 17.77 -31.70
C TYR A 72 90.63 16.56 -30.91
N GLY A 73 91.52 15.75 -30.32
CA GLY A 73 91.12 14.64 -29.44
C GLY A 73 90.29 15.07 -28.22
N LEU A 74 90.55 16.26 -27.66
CA LEU A 74 89.78 16.85 -26.56
C LEU A 74 88.35 17.24 -27.00
N ILE A 75 88.17 17.57 -28.27
CA ILE A 75 86.87 17.96 -28.85
C ILE A 75 85.95 16.76 -28.95
N GLU A 76 86.45 15.65 -29.52
CA GLU A 76 85.67 14.41 -29.61
C GLU A 76 85.36 13.84 -28.21
N GLU A 77 86.31 13.87 -27.27
CA GLU A 77 86.05 13.48 -25.87
C GLU A 77 84.92 14.30 -25.25
N ARG A 78 84.89 15.62 -25.49
CA ARG A 78 83.83 16.50 -24.99
C ARG A 78 82.47 16.19 -25.64
N ILE A 79 82.44 15.95 -26.94
CA ILE A 79 81.21 15.59 -27.68
C ILE A 79 80.65 14.25 -27.18
N GLU A 80 81.49 13.24 -26.99
CA GLU A 80 81.09 11.94 -26.43
C GLU A 80 80.50 12.10 -25.02
N LYS A 81 81.12 12.94 -24.18
CA LYS A 81 80.61 13.26 -22.85
C LYS A 81 79.23 13.92 -22.92
N TRP A 82 79.01 14.90 -23.80
CA TRP A 82 77.69 15.53 -23.97
C TRP A 82 76.63 14.53 -24.42
N ARG A 83 76.94 13.67 -25.39
CA ARG A 83 76.02 12.62 -25.86
C ARG A 83 75.67 11.64 -24.75
N SER A 84 76.65 11.23 -23.95
CA SER A 84 76.42 10.32 -22.81
C SER A 84 75.49 10.96 -21.77
N ILE A 85 75.73 12.21 -21.38
CA ILE A 85 74.89 12.93 -20.42
C ILE A 85 73.49 13.16 -20.98
N TRP A 86 73.39 13.47 -22.27
CA TRP A 86 72.09 13.66 -22.92
C TRP A 86 71.29 12.37 -22.97
N GLY A 87 71.92 11.26 -23.34
CA GLY A 87 71.30 9.93 -23.36
C GLY A 87 70.82 9.47 -21.98
N GLU A 88 71.55 9.80 -20.92
CA GLU A 88 71.10 9.57 -19.53
C GLU A 88 69.77 10.29 -19.24
N GLY A 89 69.67 11.57 -19.62
CA GLY A 89 68.43 12.35 -19.49
C GLY A 89 67.27 11.77 -20.31
N GLU A 90 67.54 11.32 -21.53
CA GLU A 90 66.54 10.68 -22.39
C GLU A 90 66.05 9.34 -21.83
N GLU A 91 66.94 8.53 -21.25
CA GLU A 91 66.57 7.25 -20.64
C GLU A 91 65.66 7.46 -19.42
N ILE A 92 66.00 8.43 -18.56
CA ILE A 92 65.16 8.80 -17.41
C ILE A 92 63.79 9.29 -17.91
N PHE A 93 63.77 10.19 -18.90
CA PHE A 93 62.53 10.71 -19.46
C PHE A 93 61.66 9.60 -20.07
N ALA A 94 62.26 8.63 -20.77
CA ALA A 94 61.53 7.48 -21.32
C ALA A 94 60.86 6.63 -20.24
N LYS A 95 61.52 6.43 -19.09
CA LYS A 95 60.93 5.72 -17.93
C LYS A 95 59.79 6.50 -17.31
N VAL A 96 59.90 7.83 -17.23
CA VAL A 96 58.80 8.69 -16.79
C VAL A 96 57.58 8.53 -17.70
N GLU A 97 57.77 8.60 -19.02
CA GLU A 97 56.71 8.39 -20.02
C GLU A 97 56.04 7.02 -19.89
N GLU A 98 56.82 5.97 -19.64
CA GLU A 98 56.29 4.62 -19.44
C GLU A 98 55.40 4.53 -18.20
N GLU A 99 55.86 5.06 -17.06
CA GLU A 99 55.09 5.06 -15.82
C GLU A 99 53.85 5.95 -15.89
N LEU A 100 53.93 7.09 -16.61
CA LEU A 100 52.78 7.95 -16.88
C LEU A 100 51.69 7.23 -17.66
N ARG A 101 52.04 6.48 -18.72
CA ARG A 101 51.09 5.69 -19.51
C ARG A 101 50.45 4.53 -18.74
N LYS A 102 51.09 4.07 -17.67
CA LYS A 102 50.55 3.05 -16.75
C LYS A 102 49.76 3.65 -15.58
N SER A 103 49.56 4.97 -15.57
CA SER A 103 48.93 5.71 -14.46
C SER A 103 49.68 5.59 -13.13
N ASN A 104 50.98 5.31 -13.16
CA ASN A 104 51.83 5.12 -11.98
C ASN A 104 52.48 6.45 -11.54
N TRP A 105 51.66 7.42 -11.15
CA TRP A 105 52.09 8.81 -10.88
C TRP A 105 53.25 8.93 -9.88
N ASN A 106 53.21 8.14 -8.79
CA ASN A 106 54.25 8.16 -7.75
C ASN A 106 55.59 7.58 -8.25
N PHE A 107 55.57 6.66 -9.21
CA PHE A 107 56.78 6.12 -9.81
C PHE A 107 57.32 7.09 -10.86
N ALA A 108 56.45 7.66 -11.70
CA ALA A 108 56.81 8.71 -12.65
C ALA A 108 57.48 9.92 -11.95
N PHE A 109 56.94 10.38 -10.83
CA PHE A 109 57.55 11.48 -10.06
C PHE A 109 58.92 11.11 -9.48
N ARG A 110 59.06 9.90 -8.94
CA ARG A 110 60.35 9.42 -8.42
C ARG A 110 61.41 9.34 -9.51
N GLU A 111 61.03 8.90 -10.70
CA GLU A 111 61.95 8.83 -11.82
C GLU A 111 62.29 10.23 -12.35
N ALA A 112 61.33 11.15 -12.40
CA ALA A 112 61.57 12.53 -12.80
C ALA A 112 62.60 13.25 -11.90
N VAL A 113 62.64 12.95 -10.59
CA VAL A 113 63.65 13.49 -9.66
C VAL A 113 65.08 13.16 -10.11
N ASN A 114 65.31 12.03 -10.80
CA ASN A 114 66.64 11.67 -11.31
C ASN A 114 67.13 12.67 -12.39
N LEU A 115 66.24 13.43 -13.05
CA LEU A 115 66.64 14.49 -13.98
C LEU A 115 67.44 15.60 -13.30
N LEU A 116 67.23 15.84 -11.99
CA LEU A 116 67.98 16.83 -11.21
C LEU A 116 69.46 16.47 -11.05
N SER A 117 69.82 15.20 -11.16
CA SER A 117 71.21 14.72 -11.10
C SER A 117 71.91 14.68 -12.45
N VAL A 118 71.17 14.86 -13.56
CA VAL A 118 71.77 14.90 -14.89
C VAL A 118 72.66 16.14 -14.99
N SER A 119 73.90 15.97 -15.43
CA SER A 119 74.90 17.04 -15.52
C SER A 119 74.66 18.02 -16.69
N ASN A 120 73.42 18.46 -16.86
CA ASN A 120 72.96 19.40 -17.87
C ASN A 120 71.84 20.29 -17.30
N LYS A 121 72.01 21.61 -17.34
CA LYS A 121 71.05 22.57 -16.77
C LYS A 121 69.66 22.46 -17.38
N TYR A 122 69.54 22.27 -18.68
CA TYR A 122 68.23 22.15 -19.34
C TYR A 122 67.46 20.90 -18.87
N TRP A 123 68.15 19.76 -18.71
CA TRP A 123 67.55 18.56 -18.13
C TRP A 123 67.13 18.76 -16.67
N ALA A 124 68.04 19.31 -15.85
CA ALA A 124 67.84 19.50 -14.42
C ALA A 124 66.89 20.66 -14.05
N THR A 125 66.54 21.54 -14.98
CA THR A 125 65.59 22.64 -14.73
C THR A 125 64.39 22.55 -15.66
N THR A 126 64.49 23.03 -16.90
CA THR A 126 63.37 23.17 -17.83
C THR A 126 62.63 21.86 -18.06
N ARG A 127 63.35 20.78 -18.40
CA ARG A 127 62.71 19.48 -18.67
C ARG A 127 62.16 18.84 -17.42
N TYR A 128 62.85 18.97 -16.29
CA TYR A 128 62.33 18.52 -15.00
C TYR A 128 61.02 19.22 -14.66
N ASP A 129 60.99 20.56 -14.72
CA ASP A 129 59.79 21.36 -14.42
C ASP A 129 58.64 21.01 -15.36
N ASP A 130 58.89 20.92 -16.67
CA ASP A 130 57.88 20.52 -17.66
C ASP A 130 57.35 19.11 -17.36
N THR A 131 58.22 18.17 -16.99
CA THR A 131 57.84 16.79 -16.68
C THR A 131 56.99 16.73 -15.42
N VAL A 132 57.38 17.46 -14.37
CA VAL A 132 56.60 17.55 -13.12
C VAL A 132 55.22 18.17 -13.38
N ASN A 133 55.14 19.23 -14.18
CA ASN A 133 53.87 19.86 -14.55
C ASN A 133 52.95 18.87 -15.30
N LYS A 134 53.48 18.07 -16.22
CA LYS A 134 52.72 17.02 -16.91
C LYS A 134 52.25 15.92 -15.97
N ILE A 135 53.09 15.48 -15.03
CA ILE A 135 52.71 14.49 -14.00
C ILE A 135 51.59 15.04 -13.13
N GLN A 136 51.69 16.30 -12.70
CA GLN A 136 50.67 16.94 -11.86
C GLN A 136 49.34 17.07 -12.61
N LEU A 137 49.37 17.52 -13.87
CA LEU A 137 48.17 17.62 -14.70
C LEU A 137 47.49 16.25 -14.88
N ALA A 138 48.25 15.23 -15.26
CA ALA A 138 47.72 13.88 -15.43
C ALA A 138 47.15 13.31 -14.12
N GLN A 139 47.79 13.59 -12.98
CA GLN A 139 47.29 13.18 -11.67
C GLN A 139 45.99 13.92 -11.30
N GLU A 140 45.87 15.21 -11.59
CA GLU A 140 44.65 15.99 -11.35
C GLU A 140 43.50 15.50 -12.23
N GLU A 141 43.75 15.24 -13.51
CA GLU A 141 42.78 14.68 -14.45
C GLU A 141 42.31 13.28 -14.03
N SER A 142 43.24 12.39 -13.66
CA SER A 142 42.90 11.05 -13.14
C SER A 142 42.09 11.13 -11.85
N ARG A 143 42.38 12.09 -10.93
CA ARG A 143 41.52 12.32 -9.75
C ARG A 143 40.11 12.80 -10.11
N ARG A 144 39.95 13.60 -11.17
CA ARG A 144 38.60 13.97 -11.66
C ARG A 144 37.88 12.75 -12.23
N LEU A 145 38.58 11.88 -12.95
CA LEU A 145 38.03 10.63 -13.45
C LEU A 145 37.64 9.67 -12.31
N ASP A 146 38.41 9.60 -11.23
CA ASP A 146 38.02 8.87 -10.00
C ASP A 146 36.66 9.35 -9.47
N ASP A 147 36.44 10.67 -9.44
CA ASP A 147 35.16 11.26 -9.05
C ASP A 147 34.04 10.87 -10.01
N ALA A 148 34.30 10.90 -11.31
CA ALA A 148 33.37 10.47 -12.33
C ALA A 148 33.04 8.97 -12.24
N TYR A 149 34.00 8.10 -11.95
CA TYR A 149 33.76 6.67 -11.62
C TYR A 149 32.91 6.49 -10.36
N ARG A 150 33.03 7.39 -9.36
CA ARG A 150 32.16 7.35 -8.17
C ARG A 150 30.74 7.76 -8.53
N VAL A 151 30.55 8.74 -9.42
CA VAL A 151 29.23 9.13 -9.95
C VAL A 151 28.62 7.98 -10.76
N LEU A 152 29.39 7.37 -11.67
CA LEU A 152 28.98 6.21 -12.47
C LEU A 152 28.41 5.08 -11.58
N ARG A 153 29.14 4.73 -10.51
CA ARG A 153 28.77 3.65 -9.58
C ARG A 153 27.50 3.92 -8.78
N ARG A 154 27.06 5.17 -8.63
CA ARG A 154 25.78 5.48 -7.97
C ARG A 154 24.57 5.05 -8.81
N GLY A 155 24.74 4.90 -10.12
CA GLY A 155 23.68 4.48 -11.03
C GLY A 155 22.73 5.61 -11.43
N GLY A 156 21.96 5.37 -12.50
CA GLY A 156 20.96 6.30 -13.02
C GLY A 156 21.46 7.11 -14.22
N ILE A 157 20.54 7.39 -15.15
CA ILE A 157 20.86 8.00 -16.46
C ILE A 157 21.62 9.32 -16.32
N ASP A 158 21.15 10.21 -15.44
CA ASP A 158 21.78 11.51 -15.18
C ASP A 158 23.23 11.37 -14.71
N ASN A 159 23.48 10.38 -13.85
CA ASN A 159 24.82 10.15 -13.31
C ASN A 159 25.75 9.55 -14.37
N TRP A 160 25.25 8.65 -15.24
CA TRP A 160 26.05 8.08 -16.32
C TRP A 160 26.38 9.11 -17.40
N LEU A 161 25.41 9.92 -17.81
CA LEU A 161 25.63 11.03 -18.75
C LEU A 161 26.60 12.06 -18.17
N LYS A 162 26.49 12.37 -16.87
CA LYS A 162 27.46 13.24 -16.20
C LYS A 162 28.87 12.64 -16.21
N ALA A 163 29.03 11.35 -15.90
CA ALA A 163 30.34 10.70 -15.92
C ALA A 163 30.98 10.73 -17.33
N ILE A 164 30.17 10.63 -18.39
CA ILE A 164 30.63 10.79 -19.77
C ILE A 164 31.07 12.22 -20.04
N ALA A 165 30.25 13.22 -19.68
CA ALA A 165 30.62 14.62 -19.85
C ALA A 165 31.92 14.98 -19.12
N ASP A 166 32.07 14.53 -17.86
CA ASP A 166 33.29 14.75 -17.08
C ASP A 166 34.53 14.07 -17.73
N ALA A 167 34.37 12.93 -18.41
CA ALA A 167 35.44 12.25 -19.15
C ALA A 167 35.76 12.88 -20.51
N GLU A 168 34.77 13.42 -21.22
CA GLU A 168 34.94 14.10 -22.51
C GLU A 168 35.76 15.39 -22.40
N GLU A 169 35.86 15.99 -21.19
CA GLU A 169 36.74 17.13 -20.93
C GLU A 169 38.24 16.78 -21.00
N ILE A 170 38.61 15.50 -20.91
CA ILE A 170 40.01 15.06 -20.93
C ILE A 170 40.54 15.10 -22.37
N SER A 171 41.59 15.88 -22.59
CA SER A 171 42.25 16.02 -23.89
C SER A 171 42.84 14.69 -24.38
N SER A 172 42.80 14.45 -25.69
CA SER A 172 43.45 13.31 -26.34
C SER A 172 44.97 13.28 -26.19
N GLU A 173 45.59 14.40 -25.80
CA GLU A 173 47.04 14.49 -25.54
C GLU A 173 47.40 14.15 -24.08
N SER A 174 46.41 13.99 -23.19
CA SER A 174 46.63 13.65 -21.78
C SER A 174 46.97 12.18 -21.59
N TYR A 175 47.83 11.88 -20.60
CA TYR A 175 48.07 10.50 -20.14
C TYR A 175 46.83 9.86 -19.49
N ALA A 176 45.87 10.66 -19.02
CA ALA A 176 44.60 10.17 -18.47
C ALA A 176 43.55 9.86 -19.55
N TYR A 177 43.82 10.12 -20.83
CA TYR A 177 42.83 9.96 -21.90
C TYR A 177 42.32 8.52 -22.03
N GLN A 178 43.20 7.52 -21.92
CA GLN A 178 42.77 6.12 -22.00
C GLN A 178 41.82 5.74 -20.85
N GLU A 179 42.06 6.28 -19.65
CA GLU A 179 41.19 6.08 -18.49
C GLU A 179 39.82 6.72 -18.72
N ALA A 180 39.78 7.91 -19.33
CA ALA A 180 38.55 8.59 -19.72
C ALA A 180 37.76 7.79 -20.77
N GLN A 181 38.43 7.24 -21.79
CA GLN A 181 37.76 6.40 -22.80
C GLN A 181 37.18 5.12 -22.19
N ASN A 182 37.87 4.48 -21.25
CA ASN A 182 37.33 3.33 -20.53
C ASN A 182 36.08 3.72 -19.71
N LEU A 183 36.10 4.87 -19.04
CA LEU A 183 34.93 5.35 -18.28
C LEU A 183 33.72 5.59 -19.20
N ILE A 184 33.95 6.19 -20.36
CA ILE A 184 32.91 6.43 -21.37
C ILE A 184 32.32 5.10 -21.86
N ALA A 185 33.17 4.10 -22.14
CA ALA A 185 32.72 2.77 -22.56
C ALA A 185 31.85 2.09 -21.48
N ASP A 186 32.31 2.08 -20.22
CA ASP A 186 31.56 1.51 -19.08
C ASP A 186 30.21 2.21 -18.89
N ALA A 187 30.16 3.54 -19.09
CA ALA A 187 28.93 4.31 -18.99
C ALA A 187 27.93 3.97 -20.12
N LYS A 188 28.41 3.84 -21.36
CA LYS A 188 27.58 3.42 -22.51
C LYS A 188 27.01 2.02 -22.32
N GLU A 189 27.79 1.09 -21.81
CA GLU A 189 27.32 -0.26 -21.47
C GLU A 189 26.18 -0.20 -20.44
N LYS A 190 26.37 0.55 -19.34
CA LYS A 190 25.32 0.71 -18.32
C LYS A 190 24.04 1.36 -18.83
N ILE A 191 24.14 2.32 -19.76
CA ILE A 191 22.99 2.94 -20.40
C ILE A 191 22.24 1.91 -21.25
N SER A 192 22.98 1.14 -22.05
CA SER A 192 22.41 0.11 -22.93
C SER A 192 21.70 -0.97 -22.12
N ASP A 193 22.35 -1.52 -21.09
CA ASP A 193 21.76 -2.51 -20.16
C ASP A 193 20.48 -1.99 -19.50
N HIS A 194 20.45 -0.71 -19.13
CA HIS A 194 19.27 -0.10 -18.53
C HIS A 194 18.10 -0.03 -19.52
N ILE A 195 18.40 0.35 -20.76
CA ILE A 195 17.43 0.44 -21.85
C ILE A 195 16.89 -0.92 -22.23
N ASP A 196 17.74 -1.93 -22.38
CA ASP A 196 17.33 -3.31 -22.65
C ASP A 196 16.39 -3.81 -21.54
N GLY A 197 16.70 -3.53 -20.28
CA GLY A 197 15.80 -3.84 -19.16
C GLY A 197 14.45 -3.11 -19.22
N LEU A 198 14.37 -1.91 -19.82
CA LEU A 198 13.10 -1.21 -20.05
C LEU A 198 12.30 -1.83 -21.21
N ILE A 199 12.99 -2.27 -22.27
CA ILE A 199 12.40 -2.95 -23.43
C ILE A 199 11.82 -4.30 -22.99
N ASP A 200 12.61 -5.13 -22.29
CA ASP A 200 12.19 -6.43 -21.75
C ASP A 200 10.97 -6.29 -20.82
N ALA A 201 10.99 -5.26 -19.97
CA ALA A 201 9.90 -4.95 -19.06
C ALA A 201 8.72 -4.23 -19.74
N ARG A 202 8.83 -3.92 -21.04
CA ARG A 202 7.83 -3.22 -21.85
C ARG A 202 7.39 -1.88 -21.28
N ARG A 203 8.35 -1.16 -20.69
CA ARG A 203 8.15 0.16 -20.06
C ARG A 203 8.33 1.28 -21.07
N TRP A 204 7.51 1.27 -22.12
CA TRP A 204 7.67 2.14 -23.30
C TRP A 204 7.71 3.63 -23.00
N SER A 205 6.91 4.12 -22.03
CA SER A 205 6.96 5.53 -21.62
C SER A 205 8.30 5.88 -20.98
N SER A 206 8.79 5.05 -20.05
CA SER A 206 10.10 5.27 -19.42
C SER A 206 11.25 5.12 -20.41
N LEU A 207 11.14 4.20 -21.37
CA LEU A 207 12.10 4.07 -22.46
C LEU A 207 12.14 5.35 -23.30
N SER A 208 10.98 5.86 -23.72
CA SER A 208 10.90 7.11 -24.46
C SER A 208 11.52 8.29 -23.69
N ASP A 209 11.28 8.38 -22.38
CA ASP A 209 11.84 9.44 -21.55
C ASP A 209 13.38 9.38 -21.50
N VAL A 210 13.94 8.17 -21.33
CA VAL A 210 15.39 7.95 -21.28
C VAL A 210 16.02 8.24 -22.63
N VAL A 211 15.49 7.68 -23.72
CA VAL A 211 16.04 7.84 -25.08
C VAL A 211 16.03 9.30 -25.53
N ASN A 212 15.03 10.08 -25.13
CA ASN A 212 14.95 11.51 -25.44
C ASN A 212 15.96 12.37 -24.67
N GLN A 213 16.57 11.85 -23.60
CA GLN A 213 17.62 12.53 -22.84
C GLN A 213 19.03 12.22 -23.36
N LEU A 214 19.19 11.20 -24.20
CA LEU A 214 20.49 10.79 -24.71
C LEU A 214 21.03 11.81 -25.72
N PRO A 215 22.25 12.37 -25.49
CA PRO A 215 22.85 13.30 -26.43
C PRO A 215 23.47 12.59 -27.64
N ASP A 216 23.48 13.27 -28.78
CA ASP A 216 24.10 12.77 -30.02
C ASP A 216 25.63 12.56 -29.89
N SER A 217 26.29 13.21 -28.91
CA SER A 217 27.72 13.07 -28.64
C SER A 217 28.13 11.66 -28.22
N LEU A 218 27.18 10.83 -27.77
CA LEU A 218 27.42 9.44 -27.38
C LEU A 218 27.90 8.55 -28.53
N ALA A 219 27.80 8.98 -29.79
CA ALA A 219 28.13 8.16 -30.96
C ALA A 219 27.41 6.80 -30.96
N LEU A 220 26.15 6.80 -30.52
CA LEU A 220 25.21 5.68 -30.53
C LEU A 220 23.99 6.01 -31.40
N SER A 221 24.19 6.75 -32.50
CA SER A 221 23.08 7.33 -33.27
C SER A 221 22.13 6.26 -33.83
N GLU A 222 22.69 5.12 -34.20
CA GLU A 222 21.98 3.99 -34.75
C GLU A 222 21.17 3.27 -33.65
N GLU A 223 21.78 2.98 -32.50
CA GLU A 223 21.13 2.34 -31.35
C GLU A 223 20.02 3.22 -30.76
N ILE A 224 20.27 4.54 -30.66
CA ILE A 224 19.28 5.52 -30.19
C ILE A 224 18.08 5.57 -31.14
N ALA A 225 18.29 5.45 -32.45
CA ALA A 225 17.20 5.38 -33.43
C ALA A 225 16.33 4.14 -33.17
N ASP A 226 16.94 2.96 -33.04
CA ASP A 226 16.21 1.71 -32.79
C ASP A 226 15.47 1.75 -31.44
N TRP A 227 16.10 2.25 -30.37
CA TRP A 227 15.44 2.42 -29.07
C TRP A 227 14.25 3.37 -29.14
N ARG A 228 14.34 4.43 -29.94
CA ARG A 228 13.23 5.37 -30.18
C ARG A 228 12.12 4.69 -30.95
N THR A 229 12.43 3.89 -31.97
CA THR A 229 11.46 3.08 -32.73
C THR A 229 10.74 2.09 -31.82
N MET A 230 11.47 1.34 -30.98
CA MET A 230 10.91 0.42 -29.98
C MET A 230 9.96 1.15 -29.01
N ALA A 231 10.38 2.33 -28.51
CA ALA A 231 9.55 3.14 -27.61
C ALA A 231 8.27 3.62 -28.28
N SER A 232 8.36 4.18 -29.50
CA SER A 232 7.21 4.68 -30.26
C SER A 232 6.22 3.57 -30.56
N ALA A 233 6.69 2.46 -31.13
CA ALA A 233 5.83 1.33 -31.47
C ALA A 233 5.14 0.74 -30.23
N GLY A 234 5.87 0.65 -29.11
CA GLY A 234 5.30 0.22 -27.84
C GLY A 234 4.19 1.15 -27.33
N LEU A 235 4.37 2.48 -27.44
CA LEU A 235 3.37 3.48 -27.06
C LEU A 235 2.15 3.46 -27.99
N ASP A 236 2.36 3.33 -29.30
CA ASP A 236 1.28 3.22 -30.28
C ASP A 236 0.42 1.99 -29.99
N ALA A 237 1.05 0.83 -29.81
CA ALA A 237 0.36 -0.41 -29.46
C ALA A 237 -0.45 -0.33 -28.15
N GLN A 238 0.00 0.45 -27.15
CA GLN A 238 -0.74 0.65 -25.90
C GLN A 238 -2.09 1.35 -26.10
N THR A 239 -2.27 2.10 -27.19
CA THR A 239 -3.58 2.71 -27.52
C THR A 239 -4.64 1.64 -27.78
N GLY A 240 -4.22 0.51 -28.37
CA GLY A 240 -5.09 -0.66 -28.53
C GLY A 240 -6.09 -0.60 -29.68
N THR A 241 -5.90 0.32 -30.63
CA THR A 241 -6.67 0.35 -31.87
C THR A 241 -5.95 -0.47 -32.94
N VAL A 242 -6.71 -0.98 -33.91
CA VAL A 242 -6.11 -1.66 -35.09
C VAL A 242 -5.12 -0.74 -35.79
N GLU A 243 -5.51 0.51 -36.03
CA GLU A 243 -4.67 1.53 -36.67
C GLU A 243 -3.33 1.72 -35.95
N ASN A 244 -3.33 1.88 -34.62
CA ASN A 244 -2.08 2.13 -33.89
C ASN A 244 -1.24 0.87 -33.73
N LEU A 245 -1.85 -0.33 -33.70
CA LEU A 245 -1.10 -1.58 -33.75
C LEU A 245 -0.44 -1.78 -35.12
N GLU A 246 -1.10 -1.39 -36.21
CA GLU A 246 -0.52 -1.42 -37.55
C GLU A 246 0.63 -0.42 -37.69
N ILE A 247 0.49 0.79 -37.14
CA ILE A 247 1.58 1.78 -37.06
C ILE A 247 2.76 1.21 -36.26
N ALA A 248 2.50 0.60 -35.10
CA ALA A 248 3.53 -0.03 -34.28
C ALA A 248 4.28 -1.14 -35.03
N ILE A 249 3.55 -1.98 -35.76
CA ILE A 249 4.17 -3.03 -36.60
C ILE A 249 5.05 -2.41 -37.67
N LEU A 250 4.55 -1.42 -38.41
CA LEU A 250 5.29 -0.75 -39.47
C LEU A 250 6.58 -0.09 -38.95
N GLY A 251 6.53 0.57 -37.79
CA GLY A 251 7.72 1.15 -37.18
C GLY A 251 8.75 0.09 -36.81
N LEU A 252 8.33 -1.04 -36.22
CA LEU A 252 9.24 -2.14 -35.87
C LEU A 252 9.83 -2.85 -37.10
N GLU A 253 9.13 -2.86 -38.23
CA GLU A 253 9.63 -3.42 -39.50
C GLU A 253 10.77 -2.58 -40.11
N GLU A 254 11.02 -1.37 -39.62
CA GLU A 254 12.19 -0.54 -40.01
C GLU A 254 13.51 -1.02 -39.38
N ILE A 255 13.46 -1.86 -38.35
CA ILE A 255 14.66 -2.43 -37.72
C ILE A 255 15.13 -3.62 -38.57
N ASP A 256 16.28 -3.46 -39.23
CA ASP A 256 16.88 -4.45 -40.15
C ASP A 256 17.40 -5.71 -39.43
N GLU A 257 17.61 -6.79 -40.21
CA GLU A 257 17.98 -8.14 -39.73
C GLU A 257 19.34 -8.21 -39.01
N ASP A 258 20.24 -7.29 -39.34
CA ASP A 258 21.60 -7.20 -38.79
C ASP A 258 21.66 -6.36 -37.50
N ARG A 259 20.54 -5.74 -37.11
CA ARG A 259 20.42 -4.88 -35.93
C ARG A 259 20.28 -5.71 -34.65
N PRO A 260 20.89 -5.30 -33.53
CA PRO A 260 20.80 -6.03 -32.26
C PRO A 260 19.37 -6.27 -31.75
N LEU A 261 18.44 -5.32 -32.01
CA LEU A 261 17.06 -5.37 -31.53
C LEU A 261 16.09 -6.07 -32.49
N TYR A 262 16.58 -6.60 -33.62
CA TYR A 262 15.72 -7.23 -34.63
C TYR A 262 14.83 -8.34 -34.05
N GLN A 263 15.40 -9.24 -33.25
CA GLN A 263 14.66 -10.38 -32.72
C GLN A 263 13.53 -9.93 -31.77
N GLU A 264 13.81 -8.94 -30.90
CA GLU A 264 12.81 -8.38 -30.00
C GLU A 264 11.71 -7.64 -30.78
N ALA A 265 12.08 -6.92 -31.85
CA ALA A 265 11.13 -6.30 -32.76
C ALA A 265 10.22 -7.33 -33.44
N GLN A 266 10.77 -8.45 -33.94
CA GLN A 266 9.97 -9.53 -34.56
C GLN A 266 9.02 -10.22 -33.58
N ASP A 267 9.44 -10.39 -32.32
CA ASP A 267 8.59 -10.94 -31.27
C ASP A 267 7.41 -9.99 -30.94
N LEU A 268 7.67 -8.68 -30.88
CA LEU A 268 6.63 -7.66 -30.73
C LEU A 268 5.70 -7.60 -31.94
N ILE A 269 6.22 -7.62 -33.16
CA ILE A 269 5.43 -7.65 -34.40
C ILE A 269 4.50 -8.86 -34.40
N SER A 270 5.02 -10.05 -34.07
CA SER A 270 4.22 -11.29 -34.00
C SER A 270 3.08 -11.17 -33.00
N ARG A 271 3.35 -10.56 -31.84
CA ARG A 271 2.34 -10.30 -30.82
C ARG A 271 1.30 -9.27 -31.28
N PHE A 272 1.71 -8.17 -31.89
CA PHE A 272 0.81 -7.12 -32.36
C PHE A 272 -0.08 -7.60 -33.50
N LYS A 273 0.44 -8.44 -34.41
CA LYS A 273 -0.38 -9.08 -35.47
C LYS A 273 -1.53 -9.93 -34.90
N LEU A 274 -1.27 -10.66 -33.81
CA LEU A 274 -2.33 -11.38 -33.09
C LEU A 274 -3.32 -10.43 -32.42
N GLU A 275 -2.84 -9.32 -31.85
CA GLU A 275 -3.70 -8.33 -31.21
C GLU A 275 -4.60 -7.60 -32.23
N VAL A 276 -4.10 -7.27 -33.42
CA VAL A 276 -4.90 -6.69 -34.52
C VAL A 276 -6.10 -7.57 -34.85
N GLN A 277 -5.87 -8.89 -35.00
CA GLN A 277 -6.94 -9.84 -35.30
C GLN A 277 -8.01 -9.84 -34.20
N ASP A 278 -7.60 -9.86 -32.94
CA ASP A 278 -8.53 -9.96 -31.82
C ASP A 278 -9.25 -8.64 -31.50
N VAL A 279 -8.60 -7.48 -31.69
CA VAL A 279 -9.28 -6.18 -31.64
C VAL A 279 -10.32 -6.06 -32.76
N THR A 280 -10.01 -6.59 -33.96
CA THR A 280 -10.97 -6.64 -35.07
C THR A 280 -12.19 -7.50 -34.71
N ASN A 281 -11.98 -8.69 -34.15
CA ASN A 281 -13.07 -9.56 -33.69
C ASN A 281 -13.93 -8.86 -32.63
N LEU A 282 -13.32 -8.15 -31.68
CA LEU A 282 -14.06 -7.39 -30.67
C LEU A 282 -14.85 -6.24 -31.28
N GLN A 283 -14.30 -5.53 -32.25
CA GLN A 283 -15.04 -4.46 -32.93
C GLN A 283 -16.23 -5.03 -33.71
N GLU A 284 -16.08 -6.18 -34.37
CA GLU A 284 -17.19 -6.89 -35.00
C GLU A 284 -18.24 -7.33 -33.98
N ALA A 285 -17.82 -7.89 -32.85
CA ALA A 285 -18.72 -8.27 -31.76
C ALA A 285 -19.55 -7.07 -31.25
N ARG A 286 -18.92 -5.91 -31.06
CA ARG A 286 -19.62 -4.66 -30.69
C ARG A 286 -20.61 -4.20 -31.75
N ASN A 287 -20.23 -4.29 -33.02
CA ASN A 287 -21.11 -3.92 -34.13
C ASN A 287 -22.34 -4.84 -34.18
N LEU A 288 -22.16 -6.15 -33.97
CA LEU A 288 -23.27 -7.09 -33.81
C LEU A 288 -24.15 -6.69 -32.62
N ALA A 289 -23.56 -6.48 -31.45
CA ALA A 289 -24.30 -6.12 -30.24
C ALA A 289 -25.11 -4.81 -30.37
N SER A 290 -24.70 -3.90 -31.27
CA SER A 290 -25.40 -2.64 -31.51
C SER A 290 -26.84 -2.81 -32.03
N GLY A 291 -27.14 -3.95 -32.70
CA GLY A 291 -28.51 -4.30 -33.11
C GLY A 291 -29.45 -4.55 -31.92
N GLY A 292 -28.89 -4.99 -30.79
CA GLY A 292 -29.57 -5.04 -29.49
C GLY A 292 -30.66 -6.11 -29.35
N SER A 293 -30.93 -6.91 -30.39
CA SER A 293 -31.79 -8.10 -30.28
C SER A 293 -31.06 -9.24 -29.54
N ILE A 294 -31.81 -10.25 -29.08
CA ILE A 294 -31.18 -11.41 -28.40
C ILE A 294 -30.26 -12.16 -29.36
N ASP A 295 -30.66 -12.30 -30.63
CA ASP A 295 -29.85 -12.96 -31.66
C ASP A 295 -28.57 -12.18 -31.95
N ASP A 296 -28.65 -10.84 -32.03
CA ASP A 296 -27.50 -9.95 -32.20
C ASP A 296 -26.51 -10.05 -31.04
N LEU A 297 -27.02 -10.08 -29.80
CA LEU A 297 -26.19 -10.20 -28.60
C LEU A 297 -25.56 -11.59 -28.48
N ASN A 298 -26.25 -12.66 -28.89
CA ASN A 298 -25.68 -14.00 -28.95
C ASN A 298 -24.58 -14.10 -30.00
N ALA A 299 -24.78 -13.49 -31.19
CA ALA A 299 -23.76 -13.41 -32.23
C ALA A 299 -22.53 -12.63 -31.73
N ALA A 300 -22.74 -11.49 -31.05
CA ALA A 300 -21.67 -10.72 -30.43
C ALA A 300 -20.86 -11.53 -29.42
N ILE A 301 -21.53 -12.28 -28.53
CA ILE A 301 -20.88 -13.16 -27.56
C ILE A 301 -20.04 -14.22 -28.28
N ALA A 302 -20.61 -14.90 -29.29
CA ALA A 302 -19.89 -15.92 -30.04
C ALA A 302 -18.63 -15.38 -30.73
N THR A 303 -18.69 -14.16 -31.29
CA THR A 303 -17.53 -13.49 -31.88
C THR A 303 -16.49 -13.10 -30.83
N ALA A 304 -16.90 -12.52 -29.69
CA ALA A 304 -15.97 -12.16 -28.62
C ALA A 304 -15.34 -13.38 -27.93
N GLU A 305 -16.01 -14.53 -27.93
CA GLU A 305 -15.47 -15.80 -27.41
C GLU A 305 -14.31 -16.35 -28.24
N MET A 306 -14.14 -15.89 -29.48
CA MET A 306 -13.00 -16.27 -30.32
C MET A 306 -11.67 -15.70 -29.78
N VAL A 307 -11.71 -14.66 -28.95
CA VAL A 307 -10.51 -14.06 -28.33
C VAL A 307 -9.90 -15.05 -27.32
N PRO A 308 -8.68 -15.58 -27.56
CA PRO A 308 -8.08 -16.60 -26.70
C PRO A 308 -7.70 -16.06 -25.32
N SER A 309 -7.68 -16.94 -24.30
CA SER A 309 -7.32 -16.58 -22.92
C SER A 309 -5.91 -16.01 -22.73
N ARG A 310 -4.99 -16.27 -23.66
CA ARG A 310 -3.63 -15.74 -23.65
C ARG A 310 -3.51 -14.37 -24.35
N ASN A 311 -4.54 -13.91 -25.05
CA ASN A 311 -4.50 -12.62 -25.73
C ASN A 311 -4.63 -11.47 -24.71
N PRO A 312 -3.88 -10.36 -24.86
CA PRO A 312 -4.05 -9.16 -24.03
C PRO A 312 -5.49 -8.64 -23.92
N ARG A 313 -6.30 -8.82 -24.97
CA ARG A 313 -7.70 -8.37 -25.08
C ARG A 313 -8.72 -9.32 -24.45
N TYR A 314 -8.28 -10.44 -23.87
CA TYR A 314 -9.19 -11.41 -23.29
C TYR A 314 -10.06 -10.85 -22.15
N GLN A 315 -9.49 -10.00 -21.29
CA GLN A 315 -10.23 -9.41 -20.18
C GLN A 315 -11.34 -8.48 -20.68
N GLU A 316 -11.04 -7.69 -21.71
CA GLU A 316 -11.99 -6.82 -22.40
C GLU A 316 -13.14 -7.65 -23.02
N ALA A 317 -12.80 -8.71 -23.75
CA ALA A 317 -13.77 -9.64 -24.32
C ALA A 317 -14.72 -10.22 -23.25
N ARG A 318 -14.18 -10.66 -22.11
CA ARG A 318 -14.98 -11.27 -21.03
C ARG A 318 -15.90 -10.28 -20.32
N GLN A 319 -15.48 -9.03 -20.20
CA GLN A 319 -16.35 -7.98 -19.66
C GLN A 319 -17.55 -7.74 -20.58
N GLU A 320 -17.32 -7.63 -21.89
CA GLU A 320 -18.38 -7.43 -22.87
C GLU A 320 -19.35 -8.61 -22.94
N ILE A 321 -18.82 -9.84 -22.97
CA ILE A 321 -19.63 -11.07 -22.91
C ILE A 321 -20.53 -11.06 -21.67
N THR A 322 -20.00 -10.68 -20.51
CA THR A 322 -20.77 -10.61 -19.26
C THR A 322 -21.89 -9.58 -19.33
N GLN A 323 -21.61 -8.41 -19.92
CA GLN A 323 -22.59 -7.35 -20.11
C GLN A 323 -23.71 -7.76 -21.07
N TRP A 324 -23.36 -8.34 -22.22
CA TRP A 324 -24.35 -8.81 -23.19
C TRP A 324 -25.18 -9.97 -22.61
N THR A 325 -24.55 -10.92 -21.92
CA THR A 325 -25.25 -12.01 -21.23
C THR A 325 -26.27 -11.48 -20.22
N THR A 326 -25.90 -10.47 -19.43
CA THR A 326 -26.81 -9.80 -18.48
C THR A 326 -27.98 -9.15 -19.20
N THR A 327 -27.72 -8.50 -20.34
CA THR A 327 -28.75 -7.84 -21.15
C THR A 327 -29.72 -8.85 -21.74
N ILE A 328 -29.23 -9.99 -22.25
CA ILE A 328 -30.07 -11.10 -22.72
C ILE A 328 -30.95 -11.61 -21.58
N GLN A 329 -30.36 -11.91 -20.43
CA GLN A 329 -31.11 -12.42 -19.27
C GLN A 329 -32.22 -11.46 -18.84
N LEU A 330 -31.95 -10.16 -18.82
CA LEU A 330 -32.96 -9.14 -18.53
C LEU A 330 -34.09 -9.15 -19.57
N ARG A 331 -33.77 -9.19 -20.87
CA ARG A 331 -34.79 -9.21 -21.94
C ARG A 331 -35.67 -10.46 -21.89
N GLU A 332 -35.09 -11.61 -21.55
CA GLU A 332 -35.81 -12.87 -21.43
C GLU A 332 -36.68 -12.93 -20.15
N ASP A 333 -36.14 -12.49 -19.01
CA ASP A 333 -36.77 -12.69 -17.71
C ASP A 333 -37.76 -11.57 -17.34
N GLN A 334 -37.54 -10.35 -17.82
CA GLN A 334 -38.38 -9.19 -17.46
C GLN A 334 -39.85 -9.41 -17.83
N PRO A 335 -40.20 -9.89 -19.04
CA PRO A 335 -41.60 -10.17 -19.38
C PRO A 335 -42.24 -11.23 -18.48
N ILE A 336 -41.46 -12.23 -18.05
CA ILE A 336 -41.94 -13.29 -17.13
C ILE A 336 -42.27 -12.67 -15.77
N LEU A 337 -41.37 -11.84 -15.23
CA LEU A 337 -41.57 -11.19 -13.94
C LEU A 337 -42.74 -10.20 -13.97
N ASP A 338 -42.89 -9.46 -15.07
CA ASP A 338 -44.00 -8.52 -15.25
C ASP A 338 -45.34 -9.23 -15.41
N GLN A 339 -45.38 -10.35 -16.13
CA GLN A 339 -46.57 -11.21 -16.20
C GLN A 339 -46.91 -11.81 -14.83
N ALA A 340 -45.91 -12.23 -14.05
CA ALA A 340 -46.10 -12.71 -12.68
C ALA A 340 -46.73 -11.63 -11.79
N ARG A 341 -46.22 -10.39 -11.88
CA ARG A 341 -46.78 -9.22 -11.17
C ARG A 341 -48.21 -8.92 -11.58
N SER A 342 -48.49 -8.95 -12.89
CA SER A 342 -49.84 -8.73 -13.42
C SER A 342 -50.81 -9.79 -12.92
N SER A 343 -50.41 -11.07 -12.94
CA SER A 343 -51.20 -12.17 -12.38
C SER A 343 -51.49 -11.92 -10.90
N ALA A 344 -50.49 -11.54 -10.09
CA ALA A 344 -50.68 -11.27 -8.67
C ALA A 344 -51.60 -10.09 -8.35
N ALA A 345 -51.84 -9.18 -9.30
CA ALA A 345 -52.62 -7.97 -9.07
C ALA A 345 -54.08 -8.25 -8.68
N GLY A 346 -54.66 -9.37 -9.18
CA GLY A 346 -56.02 -9.81 -8.81
C GLY A 346 -56.15 -10.22 -7.34
N GLY A 347 -55.05 -10.59 -6.69
CA GLY A 347 -55.00 -10.87 -5.25
C GLY A 347 -55.83 -12.07 -4.79
N SER A 348 -56.41 -12.87 -5.69
CA SER A 348 -57.03 -14.15 -5.34
C SER A 348 -55.96 -15.19 -5.00
N LEU A 349 -56.34 -16.26 -4.27
CA LEU A 349 -55.39 -17.33 -3.95
C LEU A 349 -54.86 -18.06 -5.19
N SER A 350 -55.71 -18.19 -6.22
CA SER A 350 -55.32 -18.80 -7.50
C SER A 350 -54.30 -17.91 -8.23
N ASP A 351 -54.60 -16.61 -8.33
CA ASP A 351 -53.76 -15.62 -8.98
C ASP A 351 -52.37 -15.53 -8.35
N LEU A 352 -52.30 -15.50 -7.02
CA LEU A 352 -51.04 -15.45 -6.29
C LEU A 352 -50.21 -16.74 -6.46
N ARG A 353 -50.86 -17.91 -6.53
CA ARG A 353 -50.15 -19.18 -6.80
C ARG A 353 -49.63 -19.23 -8.24
N GLN A 354 -50.39 -18.74 -9.21
CA GLN A 354 -49.96 -18.62 -10.59
C GLN A 354 -48.77 -17.65 -10.73
N ALA A 355 -48.85 -16.48 -10.10
CA ALA A 355 -47.75 -15.51 -10.06
C ALA A 355 -46.46 -16.11 -9.50
N ILE A 356 -46.55 -16.88 -8.41
CA ILE A 356 -45.41 -17.60 -7.85
C ILE A 356 -44.83 -18.59 -8.86
N ALA A 357 -45.67 -19.40 -9.52
CA ALA A 357 -45.22 -20.37 -10.51
C ALA A 357 -44.51 -19.70 -11.71
N GLN A 358 -45.01 -18.55 -12.17
CA GLN A 358 -44.39 -17.76 -13.24
C GLN A 358 -43.04 -17.17 -12.79
N ALA A 359 -42.97 -16.51 -11.63
CA ALA A 359 -41.71 -15.96 -11.13
C ALA A 359 -40.66 -17.05 -10.79
N GLN A 360 -41.10 -18.28 -10.50
CA GLN A 360 -40.21 -19.41 -10.24
C GLN A 360 -39.51 -19.96 -11.49
N SER A 361 -39.99 -19.66 -12.70
CA SER A 361 -39.28 -20.06 -13.93
C SER A 361 -38.00 -19.26 -14.15
N ILE A 362 -37.84 -18.11 -13.46
CA ILE A 362 -36.60 -17.34 -13.45
C ILE A 362 -35.54 -18.10 -12.62
N GLY A 363 -34.68 -18.81 -13.33
CA GLY A 363 -33.65 -19.69 -12.77
C GLY A 363 -32.69 -19.00 -11.79
N SER A 364 -32.09 -19.77 -10.90
CA SER A 364 -31.05 -19.29 -9.98
C SER A 364 -29.80 -18.86 -10.74
N GLY A 365 -29.20 -17.73 -10.34
CA GLY A 365 -28.00 -17.18 -10.98
C GLY A 365 -28.29 -16.22 -12.14
N ARG A 366 -29.55 -16.07 -12.56
CA ARG A 366 -29.97 -15.07 -13.53
C ARG A 366 -30.15 -13.69 -12.91
N THR A 367 -30.04 -12.64 -13.72
CA THR A 367 -30.09 -11.24 -13.26
C THR A 367 -31.32 -10.92 -12.40
N LEU A 368 -32.52 -11.36 -12.81
CA LEU A 368 -33.77 -11.03 -12.08
C LEU A 368 -34.15 -12.02 -10.97
N HIS A 369 -33.34 -13.04 -10.69
CA HIS A 369 -33.70 -14.08 -9.73
C HIS A 369 -34.00 -13.52 -8.34
N ASN A 370 -33.15 -12.62 -7.83
CA ASN A 370 -33.32 -12.04 -6.50
C ASN A 370 -34.60 -11.21 -6.39
N GLU A 371 -34.94 -10.48 -7.45
CA GLU A 371 -36.18 -9.71 -7.52
C GLU A 371 -37.41 -10.61 -7.58
N ALA A 372 -37.37 -11.66 -8.40
CA ALA A 372 -38.40 -12.69 -8.45
C ALA A 372 -38.63 -13.35 -7.08
N GLN A 373 -37.55 -13.74 -6.37
CA GLN A 373 -37.65 -14.32 -5.03
C GLN A 373 -38.26 -13.36 -4.00
N LYS A 374 -37.96 -12.06 -4.11
CA LYS A 374 -38.58 -11.03 -3.25
C LYS A 374 -40.08 -10.96 -3.47
N GLU A 375 -40.55 -10.97 -4.71
CA GLU A 375 -41.99 -10.98 -5.04
C GLU A 375 -42.67 -12.28 -4.58
N ILE A 376 -42.05 -13.44 -4.81
CA ILE A 376 -42.56 -14.74 -4.35
C ILE A 376 -42.76 -14.75 -2.83
N ARG A 377 -41.80 -14.21 -2.05
CA ARG A 377 -41.93 -14.12 -0.59
C ARG A 377 -43.12 -13.26 -0.18
N LYS A 378 -43.34 -12.12 -0.84
CA LYS A 378 -44.50 -11.25 -0.57
C LYS A 378 -45.81 -11.98 -0.85
N TRP A 379 -45.93 -12.63 -2.01
CA TRP A 379 -47.16 -13.35 -2.38
C TRP A 379 -47.44 -14.52 -1.44
N ARG A 380 -46.42 -15.28 -1.01
CA ARG A 380 -46.56 -16.34 -0.01
C ARG A 380 -47.11 -15.82 1.32
N VAL A 381 -46.64 -14.67 1.79
CA VAL A 381 -47.15 -14.01 3.01
C VAL A 381 -48.63 -13.65 2.85
N THR A 382 -49.02 -13.11 1.70
CA THR A 382 -50.43 -12.77 1.41
C THR A 382 -51.31 -14.02 1.37
N ILE A 383 -50.85 -15.10 0.72
CA ILE A 383 -51.55 -16.40 0.69
C ILE A 383 -51.77 -16.91 2.10
N GLN A 384 -50.71 -17.01 2.91
CA GLN A 384 -50.80 -17.52 4.29
C GLN A 384 -51.79 -16.70 5.13
N ARG A 385 -51.75 -15.37 5.02
CA ARG A 385 -52.70 -14.51 5.73
C ARG A 385 -54.13 -14.77 5.28
N LYS A 386 -54.40 -14.88 3.98
CA LYS A 386 -55.75 -15.17 3.46
C LYS A 386 -56.28 -16.54 3.89
N GLU A 387 -55.41 -17.55 3.93
CA GLU A 387 -55.76 -18.91 4.36
C GLU A 387 -56.01 -18.99 5.88
N ASP A 388 -55.18 -18.33 6.69
CA ASP A 388 -55.23 -18.45 8.14
C ASP A 388 -56.21 -17.45 8.81
N GLN A 389 -56.52 -16.31 8.17
CA GLN A 389 -57.37 -15.28 8.77
C GLN A 389 -58.77 -15.78 9.17
N PRO A 390 -59.48 -16.59 8.36
CA PRO A 390 -60.78 -17.14 8.76
C PRO A 390 -60.69 -18.03 10.00
N ILE A 391 -59.62 -18.82 10.11
CA ILE A 391 -59.36 -19.69 11.28
C ILE A 391 -59.15 -18.83 12.53
N LEU A 392 -58.32 -17.79 12.41
CA LEU A 392 -58.08 -16.86 13.52
C LEU A 392 -59.36 -16.14 13.94
N ASN A 393 -60.15 -15.67 12.98
CA ASN A 393 -61.43 -15.00 13.24
C ASN A 393 -62.42 -15.94 13.95
N GLN A 394 -62.51 -17.20 13.52
CA GLN A 394 -63.32 -18.22 14.18
C GLN A 394 -62.85 -18.45 15.62
N ALA A 395 -61.54 -18.59 15.85
CA ALA A 395 -60.98 -18.75 17.18
C ALA A 395 -61.30 -17.56 18.10
N ILE A 396 -61.17 -16.34 17.58
CA ILE A 396 -61.51 -15.10 18.30
C ILE A 396 -62.99 -15.07 18.66
N ALA A 397 -63.89 -15.43 17.74
CA ALA A 397 -65.33 -15.48 18.00
C ALA A 397 -65.70 -16.50 19.09
N LEU A 398 -65.11 -17.70 19.05
CA LEU A 398 -65.28 -18.73 20.10
C LEU A 398 -64.80 -18.22 21.46
N GLY A 399 -63.65 -17.56 21.49
CA GLY A 399 -63.09 -16.98 22.70
C GLY A 399 -63.95 -15.85 23.27
N ALA A 400 -64.53 -15.00 22.41
CA ALA A 400 -65.49 -13.98 22.82
C ALA A 400 -66.80 -14.61 23.37
N GLY A 401 -67.20 -15.77 22.83
CA GLY A 401 -68.28 -16.61 23.35
C GLY A 401 -67.94 -17.34 24.66
N LYS A 402 -66.73 -17.16 25.21
CA LYS A 402 -66.20 -17.84 26.42
C LYS A 402 -66.03 -19.35 26.29
N ASP A 403 -66.09 -19.87 25.06
CA ASP A 403 -65.70 -21.24 24.75
C ASP A 403 -64.19 -21.29 24.48
N TYR A 404 -63.42 -21.20 25.56
CA TYR A 404 -61.97 -21.06 25.48
C TYR A 404 -61.27 -22.33 24.97
N ASP A 405 -61.79 -23.51 25.27
CA ASP A 405 -61.22 -24.78 24.80
C ASP A 405 -61.40 -24.92 23.28
N ALA A 406 -62.58 -24.58 22.75
CA ALA A 406 -62.80 -24.54 21.30
C ALA A 406 -61.97 -23.43 20.62
N ALA A 407 -61.87 -22.25 21.24
CA ALA A 407 -61.05 -21.14 20.74
C ALA A 407 -59.56 -21.53 20.61
N ILE A 408 -59.00 -22.16 21.64
CA ILE A 408 -57.62 -22.66 21.63
C ILE A 408 -57.45 -23.71 20.54
N SER A 409 -58.40 -24.63 20.40
CA SER A 409 -58.35 -25.70 19.39
C SER A 409 -58.37 -25.14 17.96
N ALA A 410 -59.20 -24.12 17.69
CA ALA A 410 -59.25 -23.43 16.41
C ALA A 410 -57.94 -22.67 16.13
N ALA A 411 -57.44 -21.87 17.08
CA ALA A 411 -56.20 -21.10 16.88
C ALA A 411 -54.96 -21.99 16.69
N ARG A 412 -54.93 -23.19 17.29
CA ARG A 412 -53.83 -24.16 17.12
C ARG A 412 -53.73 -24.73 15.70
N GLN A 413 -54.76 -24.59 14.86
CA GLN A 413 -54.68 -24.98 13.45
C GLN A 413 -53.72 -24.07 12.67
N ILE A 414 -53.43 -22.87 13.18
CA ILE A 414 -52.41 -21.98 12.63
C ILE A 414 -51.06 -22.47 13.13
N GLY A 415 -50.31 -23.14 12.25
CA GLY A 415 -49.02 -23.76 12.58
C GLY A 415 -47.86 -22.77 12.75
N SER A 416 -46.79 -23.24 13.39
CA SER A 416 -45.55 -22.47 13.54
C SER A 416 -44.91 -22.12 12.19
N GLY A 417 -44.40 -20.90 12.07
CA GLY A 417 -43.78 -20.39 10.83
C GLY A 417 -44.76 -19.71 9.87
N ARG A 418 -46.05 -19.64 10.23
CA ARG A 418 -47.05 -18.85 9.50
C ARG A 418 -47.15 -17.41 9.99
N VAL A 419 -47.60 -16.52 9.11
CA VAL A 419 -47.71 -15.08 9.37
C VAL A 419 -48.57 -14.77 10.60
N LEU A 420 -49.68 -15.49 10.80
CA LEU A 420 -50.62 -15.24 11.90
C LEU A 420 -50.33 -16.08 13.16
N TYR A 421 -49.26 -16.88 13.17
CA TYR A 421 -48.95 -17.78 14.29
C TYR A 421 -48.76 -17.03 15.61
N GLN A 422 -48.02 -15.92 15.61
CA GLN A 422 -47.75 -15.17 16.82
C GLN A 422 -49.03 -14.58 17.42
N GLU A 423 -49.94 -14.10 16.58
CA GLU A 423 -51.23 -13.57 17.01
C GLU A 423 -52.13 -14.67 17.57
N ALA A 424 -52.17 -15.83 16.90
CA ALA A 424 -52.85 -17.02 17.38
C ALA A 424 -52.33 -17.46 18.76
N GLN A 425 -51.00 -17.51 18.94
CA GLN A 425 -50.39 -17.90 20.21
C GLN A 425 -50.67 -16.91 21.34
N ASN A 426 -50.68 -15.61 21.06
CA ASN A 426 -51.06 -14.59 22.03
C ASN A 426 -52.51 -14.78 22.51
N ASN A 427 -53.43 -15.09 21.59
CA ASN A 427 -54.82 -15.39 21.93
C ASN A 427 -54.96 -16.69 22.73
N ILE A 428 -54.23 -17.76 22.35
CA ILE A 428 -54.19 -19.02 23.11
C ILE A 428 -53.74 -18.77 24.56
N ASN A 429 -52.66 -18.00 24.75
CA ASN A 429 -52.14 -17.68 26.08
C ASN A 429 -53.18 -16.91 26.93
N LYS A 430 -53.95 -16.01 26.30
CA LYS A 430 -55.07 -15.30 26.94
C LYS A 430 -56.15 -16.28 27.39
N TRP A 431 -56.64 -17.15 26.50
CA TRP A 431 -57.71 -18.10 26.82
C TRP A 431 -57.29 -19.15 27.87
N GLN A 432 -56.04 -19.63 27.83
CA GLN A 432 -55.50 -20.51 28.87
C GLN A 432 -55.46 -19.85 30.25
N ARG A 433 -55.30 -18.53 30.31
CA ARG A 433 -55.41 -17.79 31.57
C ARG A 433 -56.85 -17.75 32.07
N GLU A 434 -57.82 -17.57 31.18
CA GLU A 434 -59.25 -17.62 31.53
C GLU A 434 -59.67 -18.99 32.08
N ILE A 435 -59.28 -20.09 31.42
CA ILE A 435 -59.58 -21.46 31.87
C ILE A 435 -59.01 -21.70 33.28
N ARG A 436 -57.74 -21.32 33.52
CA ARG A 436 -57.12 -21.44 34.84
C ARG A 436 -57.84 -20.61 35.90
N ALA A 437 -58.26 -19.39 35.55
CA ALA A 437 -59.01 -18.52 36.45
C ALA A 437 -60.37 -19.12 36.83
N GLN A 438 -61.11 -19.67 35.87
CA GLN A 438 -62.37 -20.36 36.11
C GLN A 438 -62.19 -21.57 37.02
N LYS A 439 -61.18 -22.42 36.74
CA LYS A 439 -60.87 -23.58 37.57
C LYS A 439 -60.51 -23.19 39.01
N ASN A 440 -59.64 -22.19 39.17
CA ASN A 440 -59.26 -21.69 40.50
C ASN A 440 -60.46 -21.14 41.27
N LEU A 441 -61.38 -20.44 40.60
CA LEU A 441 -62.58 -19.94 41.26
C LEU A 441 -63.49 -21.10 41.72
N GLN A 442 -63.71 -22.10 40.87
CA GLN A 442 -64.50 -23.28 41.21
C GLN A 442 -63.88 -24.07 42.37
N GLU A 443 -62.58 -24.32 42.31
CA GLU A 443 -61.82 -24.97 43.37
C GLU A 443 -61.93 -24.20 44.69
N ALA A 444 -61.81 -22.87 44.65
CA ALA A 444 -61.98 -22.07 45.85
C ALA A 444 -63.38 -22.19 46.46
N TYR A 445 -64.44 -22.24 45.64
CA TYR A 445 -65.79 -22.48 46.14
C TYR A 445 -65.92 -23.85 46.80
N LEU A 446 -65.31 -24.90 46.24
CA LEU A 446 -65.29 -26.25 46.83
C LEU A 446 -64.54 -26.25 48.17
N ILE A 447 -63.36 -25.63 48.22
CA ILE A 447 -62.57 -25.49 49.45
C ILE A 447 -63.36 -24.72 50.52
N ALA A 448 -64.16 -23.72 50.15
CA ALA A 448 -64.95 -22.96 51.10
C ALA A 448 -66.17 -23.71 51.67
N GLN A 449 -66.59 -24.84 51.08
CA GLN A 449 -67.84 -25.54 51.46
C GLN A 449 -67.95 -25.94 52.94
N PRO A 450 -66.90 -26.40 53.63
CA PRO A 450 -66.98 -26.75 55.06
C PRO A 450 -67.24 -25.55 55.98
N GLN A 451 -67.10 -24.31 55.47
CA GLN A 451 -67.31 -23.07 56.23
C GLN A 451 -66.53 -23.00 57.55
N THR A 452 -65.33 -23.59 57.57
CA THR A 452 -64.42 -23.51 58.72
C THR A 452 -63.43 -22.35 58.53
N PRO A 453 -62.85 -21.81 59.62
CA PRO A 453 -61.78 -20.83 59.54
C PRO A 453 -60.67 -21.20 58.54
N GLN A 454 -60.17 -22.42 58.63
CA GLN A 454 -59.07 -22.91 57.79
C GLN A 454 -59.51 -22.99 56.33
N SER A 455 -60.68 -23.56 56.07
CA SER A 455 -61.19 -23.75 54.71
C SER A 455 -61.48 -22.41 54.01
N LEU A 456 -62.00 -21.42 54.72
CA LEU A 456 -62.21 -20.06 54.18
C LEU A 456 -60.89 -19.34 53.91
N VAL A 457 -59.89 -19.44 54.79
CA VAL A 457 -58.56 -18.85 54.56
C VAL A 457 -57.89 -19.48 53.33
N SER A 458 -57.97 -20.80 53.18
CA SER A 458 -57.46 -21.51 52.00
C SER A 458 -58.18 -21.09 50.72
N ALA A 459 -59.51 -21.01 50.72
CA ALA A 459 -60.30 -20.57 49.57
C ALA A 459 -59.97 -19.13 49.14
N ILE A 460 -59.84 -18.22 50.11
CA ILE A 460 -59.39 -16.84 49.91
C ILE A 460 -58.02 -16.81 49.23
N SER A 461 -57.08 -17.67 49.66
CA SER A 461 -55.75 -17.71 49.07
C SER A 461 -55.76 -18.10 47.59
N VAL A 462 -56.68 -18.97 47.17
CA VAL A 462 -56.84 -19.42 45.78
C VAL A 462 -57.45 -18.32 44.92
N VAL A 463 -58.50 -17.66 45.40
CA VAL A 463 -59.16 -16.56 44.68
C VAL A 463 -58.24 -15.35 44.49
N ARG A 464 -57.36 -15.06 45.46
CA ARG A 464 -56.37 -13.97 45.33
C ARG A 464 -55.32 -14.21 44.24
N LYS A 465 -55.17 -15.45 43.74
CA LYS A 465 -54.29 -15.76 42.60
C LYS A 465 -54.96 -15.50 41.24
N ILE A 466 -56.25 -15.18 41.22
CA ILE A 466 -57.01 -14.94 39.98
C ILE A 466 -56.70 -13.51 39.49
N PRO A 467 -56.13 -13.33 38.28
CA PRO A 467 -55.83 -12.01 37.74
C PRO A 467 -57.08 -11.16 37.53
N SER A 468 -56.99 -9.87 37.78
CA SER A 468 -58.10 -8.91 37.59
C SER A 468 -58.56 -8.79 36.13
N SER A 469 -57.69 -9.12 35.18
CA SER A 469 -57.97 -9.08 33.74
C SER A 469 -58.80 -10.26 33.21
N THR A 470 -59.18 -11.20 34.08
CA THR A 470 -59.97 -12.38 33.70
C THR A 470 -61.46 -12.15 33.84
N ASP A 471 -62.26 -12.91 33.10
CA ASP A 471 -63.73 -12.77 33.06
C ASP A 471 -64.39 -13.09 34.41
N VAL A 472 -63.74 -13.90 35.24
CA VAL A 472 -64.24 -14.30 36.57
C VAL A 472 -63.75 -13.42 37.70
N SER A 473 -62.94 -12.39 37.42
CA SER A 473 -62.33 -11.53 38.42
C SER A 473 -63.33 -10.86 39.36
N TYR A 474 -64.49 -10.42 38.83
CA TYR A 474 -65.56 -9.84 39.64
C TYR A 474 -66.16 -10.84 40.62
N ARG A 475 -66.45 -12.07 40.18
CA ARG A 475 -66.99 -13.15 41.04
C ARG A 475 -65.96 -13.59 42.07
N ALA A 476 -64.70 -13.69 41.66
CA ALA A 476 -63.57 -13.91 42.55
C ALA A 476 -63.53 -12.84 43.65
N LYS A 477 -63.62 -11.55 43.29
CA LYS A 477 -63.65 -10.45 44.26
C LYS A 477 -64.84 -10.53 45.23
N GLN A 478 -66.03 -10.86 44.74
CA GLN A 478 -67.20 -11.08 45.61
C GLN A 478 -67.00 -12.24 46.59
N ALA A 479 -66.43 -13.36 46.13
CA ALA A 479 -66.14 -14.52 46.97
C ALA A 479 -65.13 -14.17 48.07
N LEU A 480 -64.04 -13.48 47.70
CA LEU A 480 -63.04 -12.94 48.63
C LEU A 480 -63.71 -12.11 49.73
N ASP A 481 -64.54 -11.14 49.34
CA ASP A 481 -65.17 -10.23 50.30
C ASP A 481 -66.16 -10.98 51.21
N ARG A 482 -66.99 -11.86 50.66
CA ARG A 482 -67.94 -12.68 51.42
C ARG A 482 -67.25 -13.56 52.45
N TRP A 483 -66.23 -14.31 52.05
CA TRP A 483 -65.51 -15.21 52.96
C TRP A 483 -64.73 -14.44 54.02
N SER A 484 -64.15 -13.29 53.67
CA SER A 484 -63.52 -12.40 54.64
C SER A 484 -64.48 -11.88 55.70
N PHE A 485 -65.72 -11.52 55.32
CA PHE A 485 -66.75 -11.15 56.31
C PHE A 485 -67.21 -12.33 57.17
N GLN A 486 -67.29 -13.55 56.60
CA GLN A 486 -67.60 -14.76 57.37
C GLN A 486 -66.52 -15.06 58.42
N LEU A 487 -65.24 -14.94 58.04
CA LEU A 487 -64.11 -15.05 58.97
C LEU A 487 -64.19 -14.00 60.09
N LEU A 488 -64.53 -12.76 59.74
CA LEU A 488 -64.69 -11.70 60.74
C LEU A 488 -65.82 -12.02 61.73
N SER A 489 -66.95 -12.51 61.24
CA SER A 489 -68.09 -12.92 62.07
C SER A 489 -67.72 -14.10 62.98
N MET A 490 -66.95 -15.07 62.49
CA MET A 490 -66.44 -16.18 63.32
C MET A 490 -65.51 -15.67 64.43
N ALA A 491 -64.59 -14.75 64.10
CA ALA A 491 -63.71 -14.12 65.07
C ALA A 491 -64.51 -13.35 66.14
N GLN A 492 -65.55 -12.62 65.75
CA GLN A 492 -66.44 -11.92 66.70
C GLN A 492 -67.16 -12.89 67.64
N ARG A 493 -67.66 -14.03 67.13
CA ARG A 493 -68.27 -15.06 67.98
C ARG A 493 -67.27 -15.68 68.96
N MET A 494 -66.02 -15.88 68.56
CA MET A 494 -64.95 -16.33 69.46
C MET A 494 -64.68 -15.29 70.56
N ALA A 495 -64.58 -14.01 70.19
CA ALA A 495 -64.38 -12.91 71.14
C ALA A 495 -65.52 -12.82 72.17
N ASN A 496 -66.78 -12.99 71.73
CA ASN A 496 -67.95 -12.98 72.61
C ASN A 496 -68.00 -14.18 73.58
N ARG A 497 -67.27 -15.27 73.28
CA ARG A 497 -67.10 -16.43 74.17
C ARG A 497 -65.84 -16.31 75.05
N SER A 498 -65.30 -15.09 75.19
CA SER A 498 -64.06 -14.77 75.90
C SER A 498 -62.79 -15.43 75.36
N LEU A 499 -62.81 -15.94 74.11
CA LEU A 499 -61.64 -16.46 73.39
C LEU A 499 -60.98 -15.34 72.56
N LEU A 500 -60.55 -14.28 73.24
CA LEU A 500 -59.99 -13.08 72.62
C LEU A 500 -58.67 -13.33 71.84
N PRO A 501 -57.70 -14.12 72.34
CA PRO A 501 -56.47 -14.42 71.59
C PRO A 501 -56.73 -15.13 70.26
N GLU A 502 -57.63 -16.12 70.25
CA GLU A 502 -58.02 -16.89 69.08
C GLU A 502 -58.81 -16.02 68.08
N ALA A 503 -59.70 -15.16 68.58
CA ALA A 503 -60.42 -14.19 67.75
C ALA A 503 -59.49 -13.23 67.01
N VAL A 504 -58.48 -12.68 67.70
CA VAL A 504 -57.46 -11.81 67.10
C VAL A 504 -56.64 -12.58 66.06
N LYS A 505 -56.22 -13.82 66.35
CA LYS A 505 -55.49 -14.66 65.41
C LYS A 505 -56.29 -14.89 64.13
N LEU A 506 -57.58 -15.18 64.25
CA LEU A 506 -58.47 -15.41 63.11
C LEU A 506 -58.73 -14.13 62.29
N ALA A 507 -59.01 -13.00 62.95
CA ALA A 507 -59.24 -11.74 62.26
C ALA A 507 -57.98 -11.22 61.53
N LYS A 508 -56.77 -11.52 62.02
CA LYS A 508 -55.51 -11.20 61.34
C LYS A 508 -55.32 -11.95 60.02
N MET A 509 -56.03 -13.06 59.79
CA MET A 509 -55.97 -13.80 58.54
C MET A 509 -56.81 -13.16 57.42
N ILE A 510 -57.59 -12.12 57.72
CA ILE A 510 -58.40 -11.40 56.73
C ILE A 510 -57.47 -10.55 55.84
N PRO A 511 -57.47 -10.74 54.50
CA PRO A 511 -56.57 -10.03 53.61
C PRO A 511 -56.88 -8.54 53.45
N ARG A 512 -55.82 -7.73 53.20
CA ARG A 512 -55.90 -6.27 52.99
C ARG A 512 -56.77 -5.84 51.82
N ASP A 513 -56.76 -6.64 50.77
CA ASP A 513 -57.50 -6.47 49.54
C ASP A 513 -58.97 -6.88 49.66
N SER A 514 -59.44 -7.31 50.84
CA SER A 514 -60.85 -7.64 51.09
C SER A 514 -61.62 -6.50 51.74
N ALA A 515 -62.92 -6.40 51.45
CA ALA A 515 -63.81 -5.39 52.01
C ALA A 515 -63.96 -5.47 53.54
N ALA A 516 -63.78 -6.66 54.14
CA ALA A 516 -63.88 -6.85 55.57
C ALA A 516 -62.63 -6.41 56.35
N TYR A 517 -61.53 -6.08 55.65
CA TYR A 517 -60.24 -5.80 56.29
C TYR A 517 -60.31 -4.63 57.28
N GLY A 518 -60.92 -3.51 56.86
CA GLY A 518 -61.04 -2.33 57.72
C GLY A 518 -61.77 -2.63 59.02
N SER A 519 -62.92 -3.31 58.92
CA SER A 519 -63.72 -3.75 60.07
C SER A 519 -62.95 -4.75 60.95
N ALA A 520 -62.20 -5.67 60.36
CA ALA A 520 -61.35 -6.61 61.08
C ALA A 520 -60.27 -5.91 61.90
N GLN A 521 -59.58 -4.92 61.32
CA GLN A 521 -58.55 -4.16 62.03
C GLN A 521 -59.12 -3.37 63.21
N THR A 522 -60.32 -2.79 63.07
CA THR A 522 -61.00 -2.10 64.18
C THR A 522 -61.30 -3.07 65.33
N GLN A 523 -61.85 -4.25 65.02
CA GLN A 523 -62.15 -5.27 66.03
C GLN A 523 -60.87 -5.78 66.73
N ILE A 524 -59.81 -6.06 65.97
CA ILE A 524 -58.50 -6.46 66.52
C ILE A 524 -57.97 -5.42 67.50
N LYS A 525 -58.06 -4.12 67.17
CA LYS A 525 -57.62 -3.04 68.07
C LYS A 525 -58.42 -3.03 69.38
N ALA A 526 -59.75 -3.18 69.30
CA ALA A 526 -60.62 -3.20 70.47
C ALA A 526 -60.36 -4.42 71.39
N TRP A 527 -60.23 -5.62 70.80
CA TRP A 527 -59.93 -6.84 71.54
C TRP A 527 -58.55 -6.79 72.21
N ASN A 528 -57.53 -6.27 71.52
CA ASN A 528 -56.19 -6.08 72.12
C ASN A 528 -56.19 -5.09 73.29
N LYS A 529 -57.06 -4.08 73.28
CA LYS A 529 -57.21 -3.16 74.42
C LYS A 529 -57.84 -3.85 75.63
N SER A 530 -58.77 -4.78 75.40
CA SER A 530 -59.48 -5.54 76.44
C SER A 530 -58.63 -6.68 77.04
N LEU A 531 -57.59 -7.12 76.32
CA LEU A 531 -56.58 -8.08 76.80
C LEU A 531 -55.52 -7.47 77.73
N ARG A 532 -55.57 -6.16 77.99
CA ARG A 532 -54.65 -5.48 78.93
C ARG A 532 -55.25 -5.50 80.35
N PRO A 533 -54.53 -5.94 81.39
CA PRO A 533 -55.06 -5.97 82.76
C PRO A 533 -55.36 -4.56 83.29
N ALA A 534 -56.44 -4.41 84.06
CA ALA A 534 -56.76 -3.16 84.76
C ALA A 534 -55.69 -2.87 85.83
N LYS A 535 -55.12 -1.65 85.83
CA LYS A 535 -54.26 -1.18 86.93
C LYS A 535 -55.08 -1.16 88.24
N PRO A 536 -54.60 -1.74 89.35
CA PRO A 536 -55.35 -1.78 90.61
C PRO A 536 -55.53 -0.38 91.22
N GLN A 537 -56.76 -0.08 91.67
CA GLN A 537 -57.07 1.02 92.58
C GLN A 537 -56.82 0.55 94.03
N ILE A 538 -56.02 1.30 94.80
CA ILE A 538 -55.76 1.08 96.22
C ILE A 538 -56.48 2.19 97.02
N PRO A 539 -57.36 1.88 97.99
CA PRO A 539 -57.81 2.86 98.99
C PRO A 539 -57.42 2.46 100.43
N PRO A 540 -57.57 3.36 101.42
CA PRO A 540 -56.58 4.33 101.93
C PRO A 540 -55.84 3.83 103.20
N SER A 541 -54.61 4.30 103.45
CA SER A 541 -54.06 4.37 104.82
C SER A 541 -52.93 5.41 104.93
N LEU A 542 -53.20 6.41 105.77
CA LEU A 542 -52.32 7.18 106.67
C LEU A 542 -51.02 7.84 106.14
N VAL A 543 -51.11 9.17 106.10
CA VAL A 543 -50.11 10.27 106.23
C VAL A 543 -48.84 9.90 107.05
N PRO A 544 -47.65 10.50 106.79
CA PRO A 544 -47.35 11.95 106.86
C PRO A 544 -46.64 12.49 105.58
N GLU A 545 -46.92 13.70 105.08
CA GLU A 545 -46.55 15.03 105.60
C GLU A 545 -45.03 15.27 105.70
N ASN A 546 -44.45 15.79 104.61
CA ASN A 546 -43.49 16.91 104.55
C ASN A 546 -42.88 16.98 103.14
N GLN A 547 -43.23 18.00 102.36
CA GLN A 547 -42.56 19.31 102.24
C GLN A 547 -41.47 19.33 101.15
N PHE A 548 -41.68 20.26 100.21
CA PHE A 548 -40.69 21.01 99.42
C PHE A 548 -39.91 20.34 98.25
N VAL A 549 -40.48 20.50 97.04
CA VAL A 549 -40.00 21.28 95.84
C VAL A 549 -38.58 21.91 95.89
N PRO A 550 -37.90 22.28 94.76
CA PRO A 550 -37.82 21.83 93.35
C PRO A 550 -36.36 21.51 92.91
N ILE A 551 -36.10 21.15 91.61
CA ILE A 551 -35.14 21.81 90.69
C ILE A 551 -34.71 20.90 89.48
N LEU A 552 -34.83 21.50 88.28
CA LEU A 552 -34.05 21.45 87.01
C LEU A 552 -33.58 20.13 86.32
N ASP A 553 -33.70 20.19 84.98
CA ASP A 553 -32.75 19.72 83.93
C ASP A 553 -32.52 18.19 83.77
N THR A 554 -32.25 17.60 82.60
CA THR A 554 -31.70 18.05 81.30
C THR A 554 -32.01 17.01 80.18
N GLU A 555 -32.02 17.52 78.94
CA GLU A 555 -31.44 17.04 77.67
C GLU A 555 -31.29 15.54 77.26
N GLY A 556 -31.38 15.37 75.93
CA GLY A 556 -30.82 14.26 75.14
C GLY A 556 -31.82 13.74 74.09
N SER A 557 -31.94 14.34 72.89
CA SER A 557 -31.19 13.97 71.65
C SER A 557 -30.84 12.47 71.58
N ASP A 558 -31.04 11.74 70.49
CA ASP A 558 -30.74 12.14 69.12
C ASP A 558 -31.23 11.09 68.11
N ASN A 559 -31.46 11.58 66.88
CA ASN A 559 -31.32 10.93 65.57
C ASN A 559 -32.10 9.65 65.15
N THR A 560 -33.04 9.90 64.23
CA THR A 560 -33.24 9.37 62.84
C THR A 560 -32.24 8.35 62.25
N PRO A 561 -32.59 7.60 61.17
CA PRO A 561 -33.68 7.81 60.19
C PRO A 561 -34.92 6.91 60.32
#